data_AF-U9SQ60-F1
#
_entry.id   AF-U9SQ60-F1
#
_cell.length_a   1.000
_cell.length_b   1.000
_cell.length_c   1.000
_cell.angle_alpha   90.00
_cell.angle_beta   90.00
_cell.angle_gamma   90.00
#
_symmetry.space_group_name_H-M   'P 1'
#
loop_
_entity.id
_entity.type
_entity.pdbx_description
1 polymer ?
#
loop_
_entity_poly.entity_id
_entity_poly.type
_entity_poly.pdbx_seq_one_letter_code
_entity_poly.pdbx_strand_id
1 'polypeptide(L)'
;MIIEVGYTQSLPDLHQKVALYFSQATSIQIVLVIKIFDLRVDNTFVLIAALYLRTNQNPLTPVNVISFGTADPAQPTVNYIINMNVPPNNFIGVGRTVNGVNCPPCNMAGIPMYQMNIPAAELFDRDPNGIPAVAAGGFNLDLWELLVKARKGFNV
;
A
#
# COMPACT_ATOMS: atom_id res chain seq x y z
N MET A 1 -5.64 -9.11 -10.31
CA MET A 1 -5.35 -8.16 -9.20
C MET A 1 -6.65 -7.62 -8.64
N ILE A 2 -6.69 -7.32 -7.33
CA ILE A 2 -7.76 -6.55 -6.68
C ILE A 2 -7.17 -5.29 -6.04
N ILE A 3 -7.92 -4.21 -6.08
CA ILE A 3 -7.65 -2.98 -5.32
C ILE A 3 -8.82 -2.78 -4.35
N GLU A 4 -8.52 -2.72 -3.06
CA GLU A 4 -9.48 -2.39 -2.01
C GLU A 4 -9.18 -0.99 -1.49
N VAL A 5 -10.16 -0.10 -1.53
CA VAL A 5 -10.04 1.25 -0.99
C VAL A 5 -11.04 1.40 0.15
N GLY A 6 -10.54 1.63 1.36
CA GLY A 6 -11.38 1.80 2.54
C GLY A 6 -11.29 3.21 3.10
N TYR A 7 -12.43 3.88 3.24
CA TYR A 7 -12.54 5.15 3.97
C TYR A 7 -13.13 4.92 5.36
N THR A 8 -14.28 4.24 5.45
CA THR A 8 -14.92 3.90 6.72
C THR A 8 -14.44 2.58 7.30
N GLN A 9 -14.02 1.64 6.46
CA GLN A 9 -13.50 0.34 6.90
C GLN A 9 -12.18 0.51 7.66
N SER A 10 -11.99 -0.25 8.73
CA SER A 10 -10.73 -0.27 9.46
C SER A 10 -9.65 -1.02 8.68
N LEU A 11 -8.37 -0.79 9.01
CA LEU A 11 -7.28 -1.61 8.45
C LEU A 11 -7.49 -3.12 8.70
N PRO A 12 -7.89 -3.56 9.91
CA PRO A 12 -8.28 -4.95 10.14
C PRO A 12 -9.34 -5.49 9.18
N ASP A 13 -10.40 -4.73 8.91
CA ASP A 13 -11.47 -5.18 8.00
C ASP A 13 -10.94 -5.38 6.58
N LEU A 14 -10.14 -4.42 6.09
CA LEU A 14 -9.51 -4.50 4.76
C LEU A 14 -8.54 -5.67 4.69
N HIS A 15 -7.76 -5.88 5.74
CA HIS A 15 -6.82 -6.98 5.85
C HIS A 15 -7.52 -8.35 5.85
N GLN A 16 -8.63 -8.50 6.59
CA GLN A 16 -9.37 -9.75 6.64
C GLN A 16 -9.91 -10.15 5.25
N LYS A 17 -10.31 -9.18 4.41
CA LYS A 17 -10.70 -9.46 3.02
C LYS A 17 -9.58 -10.06 2.18
N VAL A 18 -8.31 -9.73 2.46
CA VAL A 18 -7.16 -10.32 1.74
C VAL A 18 -7.19 -11.86 1.83
N ALA A 19 -7.56 -12.42 3.00
CA ALA A 19 -7.68 -13.87 3.15
C ALA A 19 -8.77 -14.47 2.25
N LEU A 20 -9.88 -13.76 2.03
CA LEU A 20 -10.92 -14.19 1.11
C LEU A 20 -10.42 -14.17 -0.34
N TYR A 21 -9.71 -13.10 -0.73
CA TYR A 21 -9.12 -12.99 -2.05
C TYR A 21 -8.02 -14.01 -2.30
N PHE A 22 -7.23 -14.37 -1.29
CA PHE A 22 -6.19 -15.39 -1.39
C PHE A 22 -6.65 -16.82 -1.08
N SER A 23 -7.94 -17.02 -0.87
CA SER A 23 -8.51 -18.36 -0.76
C SER A 23 -8.32 -19.18 -2.04
N GLN A 24 -8.60 -20.49 -1.94
CA GLN A 24 -8.57 -21.40 -3.08
C GLN A 24 -9.70 -21.14 -4.09
N ALA A 25 -10.71 -20.35 -3.72
CA ALA A 25 -11.86 -20.04 -4.57
C ALA A 25 -11.52 -19.03 -5.69
N THR A 26 -10.36 -18.36 -5.60
CA THR A 26 -9.92 -17.39 -6.61
C THR A 26 -8.47 -17.64 -7.02
N SER A 27 -8.07 -17.12 -8.18
CA SER A 27 -6.68 -17.08 -8.63
C SER A 27 -6.07 -15.67 -8.52
N ILE A 28 -6.61 -14.80 -7.66
CA ILE A 28 -6.11 -13.43 -7.49
C ILE A 28 -4.67 -13.48 -6.94
N GLN A 29 -3.70 -12.97 -7.69
CA GLN A 29 -2.29 -12.97 -7.26
C GLN A 29 -1.87 -11.74 -6.46
N ILE A 30 -2.53 -10.60 -6.67
CA ILE A 30 -2.18 -9.30 -6.07
C ILE A 30 -3.42 -8.71 -5.41
N VAL A 31 -3.27 -8.26 -4.17
CA VAL A 31 -4.22 -7.36 -3.51
C VAL A 31 -3.48 -6.09 -3.10
N LEU A 32 -3.95 -4.95 -3.58
CA LEU A 32 -3.50 -3.63 -3.12
C LEU A 32 -4.57 -3.04 -2.21
N VAL A 33 -4.23 -2.80 -0.95
CA VAL A 33 -5.11 -2.13 0.01
C VAL A 33 -4.70 -0.66 0.12
N ILE A 34 -5.67 0.24 -0.04
CA ILE A 34 -5.52 1.68 0.24
C ILE A 34 -6.46 2.03 1.39
N LYS A 35 -5.91 2.41 2.54
CA LYS A 35 -6.66 2.96 3.65
C LYS A 35 -6.57 4.48 3.63
N ILE A 36 -7.75 5.11 3.61
CA ILE A 36 -7.94 6.54 3.79
C ILE A 36 -8.44 6.77 5.22
N PHE A 37 -7.73 7.59 5.99
CA PHE A 37 -8.15 8.00 7.33
C PHE A 37 -8.88 9.34 7.26
N ASP A 38 -9.72 9.61 8.26
CA ASP A 38 -10.42 10.88 8.38
C ASP A 38 -9.46 12.07 8.47
N LEU A 39 -9.95 13.20 7.97
CA LEU A 39 -9.28 14.48 8.09
C LEU A 39 -9.16 14.85 9.58
N ARG A 40 -7.96 15.25 9.98
CA ARG A 40 -7.71 15.78 11.33
C ARG A 40 -8.16 17.23 11.41
N VAL A 41 -8.28 17.74 12.63
CA VAL A 41 -8.67 19.13 12.90
C VAL A 41 -7.73 20.15 12.24
N ASP A 42 -6.46 19.80 12.05
CA ASP A 42 -5.44 20.63 11.40
C ASP A 42 -5.39 20.47 9.86
N ASN A 43 -6.42 19.88 9.26
CA ASN A 43 -6.52 19.57 7.82
C ASN A 43 -5.44 18.62 7.29
N THR A 44 -4.71 17.94 8.18
CA THR A 44 -3.81 16.86 7.80
C THR A 44 -4.54 15.51 7.83
N PHE A 45 -4.03 14.53 7.10
CA PHE A 45 -4.63 13.19 7.06
C PHE A 45 -3.58 12.14 6.78
N VAL A 46 -3.93 10.88 7.03
CA VAL A 46 -3.06 9.73 6.80
C VAL A 46 -3.64 8.92 5.64
N LEU A 47 -2.77 8.45 4.76
CA LEU A 47 -3.07 7.42 3.77
C LEU A 47 -2.08 6.28 3.95
N ILE A 48 -2.54 5.04 3.80
CA ILE A 48 -1.68 3.85 3.85
C ILE A 48 -1.97 2.98 2.65
N ALA A 49 -0.94 2.62 1.89
CA ALA A 49 -0.97 1.61 0.86
C ALA A 49 -0.28 0.35 1.39
N ALA A 50 -0.90 -0.83 1.23
CA ALA A 50 -0.32 -2.11 1.59
C ALA A 50 -0.48 -3.09 0.41
N LEU A 51 0.65 -3.61 -0.07
CA LEU A 51 0.70 -4.56 -1.18
C LEU A 51 0.83 -5.98 -0.64
N TYR A 52 -0.06 -6.86 -1.07
CA TYR A 52 -0.05 -8.29 -0.77
C TYR A 52 0.15 -9.09 -2.05
N LEU A 53 1.02 -10.10 -1.99
CA LEU A 53 1.29 -11.03 -3.08
C LEU A 53 0.96 -12.44 -2.62
N ARG A 54 0.20 -13.19 -3.42
CA ARG A 54 -0.16 -14.58 -3.12
C ARG A 54 1.07 -15.49 -3.09
N THR A 55 2.08 -15.18 -3.89
CA THR A 55 3.35 -15.91 -4.02
C THR A 55 4.28 -15.73 -2.81
N ASN A 56 4.00 -14.77 -1.93
CA ASN A 56 4.78 -14.58 -0.71
C ASN A 56 4.65 -15.80 0.21
N GLN A 57 5.72 -16.15 0.94
CA GLN A 57 5.72 -17.29 1.87
C GLN A 57 4.60 -17.17 2.92
N ASN A 58 4.31 -15.92 3.33
CA ASN A 58 3.18 -15.57 4.18
C ASN A 58 2.25 -14.62 3.41
N PRO A 59 1.27 -15.14 2.64
CA PRO A 59 0.43 -14.31 1.75
C PRO A 59 -0.39 -13.25 2.48
N LEU A 60 -0.68 -13.46 3.76
CA LEU A 60 -1.40 -12.49 4.60
C LEU A 60 -0.48 -11.46 5.26
N THR A 61 0.83 -11.51 5.05
CA THR A 61 1.73 -10.42 5.43
C THR A 61 1.98 -9.56 4.20
N PRO A 62 1.69 -8.25 4.23
CA PRO A 62 1.96 -7.39 3.10
C PRO A 62 3.48 -7.31 2.86
N VAL A 63 3.87 -7.37 1.59
CA VAL A 63 5.28 -7.31 1.19
C VAL A 63 5.83 -5.89 1.23
N ASN A 64 4.96 -4.89 1.12
CA ASN A 64 5.33 -3.48 1.23
C ASN A 64 4.15 -2.67 1.79
N VAL A 65 4.43 -1.77 2.71
CA VAL A 65 3.47 -0.86 3.32
C VAL A 65 4.05 0.56 3.28
N ILE A 66 3.33 1.48 2.65
CA ILE A 66 3.77 2.87 2.49
C ILE A 66 2.71 3.78 3.08
N SER A 67 3.12 4.61 4.03
CA SER A 67 2.30 5.71 4.55
C SER A 67 2.60 6.98 3.76
N PHE A 68 1.59 7.63 3.20
CA PHE A 68 1.79 8.71 2.21
C PHE A 68 0.76 9.84 2.36
N GLY A 69 0.22 10.02 3.56
CA GLY A 69 -0.61 11.18 3.87
C GLY A 69 0.22 12.45 4.10
N THR A 70 -0.44 13.47 4.64
CA THR A 70 0.21 14.71 5.12
C THR A 70 0.54 14.66 6.61
N ALA A 71 0.20 13.57 7.30
CA ALA A 71 0.46 13.36 8.71
C ALA A 71 0.99 11.96 9.01
N ASP A 72 1.62 11.83 10.17
CA ASP A 72 2.12 10.56 10.70
C ASP A 72 0.97 9.61 11.07
N PRO A 73 1.04 8.31 10.76
CA PRO A 73 0.09 7.32 11.27
C PRO A 73 0.04 7.31 12.80
N ALA A 74 -1.15 7.20 13.38
CA ALA A 74 -1.29 7.07 14.83
C ALA A 74 -0.61 5.80 15.35
N GLN A 75 -0.10 5.83 16.59
CA GLN A 75 0.62 4.68 17.17
C GLN A 75 -0.15 3.35 17.13
N PRO A 76 -1.48 3.29 17.37
CA PRO A 76 -2.23 2.04 17.24
C PRO A 76 -2.19 1.46 15.82
N THR A 77 -2.26 2.32 14.80
CA THR A 77 -2.12 1.92 13.38
C THR A 77 -0.74 1.35 13.10
N VAL A 78 0.31 2.01 13.60
CA VAL A 78 1.69 1.54 13.47
C VAL A 78 1.86 0.17 14.11
N ASN A 79 1.39 0.02 15.36
CA ASN A 79 1.48 -1.24 16.10
C ASN A 79 0.73 -2.36 15.38
N TYR A 80 -0.45 -2.07 14.83
CA TYR A 80 -1.21 -3.05 14.06
C TYR A 80 -0.41 -3.56 12.85
N ILE A 81 0.22 -2.66 12.09
CA ILE A 81 1.03 -3.04 10.92
C ILE A 81 2.26 -3.86 11.30
N ILE A 82 2.96 -3.48 12.38
CA ILE A 82 4.09 -4.24 12.90
C ILE A 82 3.65 -5.64 13.34
N ASN A 83 2.49 -5.75 14.00
CA ASN A 83 1.94 -7.02 14.46
C ASN A 83 1.44 -7.93 13.33
N MET A 84 1.30 -7.43 12.10
CA MET A 84 1.12 -8.26 10.89
C MET A 84 2.42 -8.95 10.43
N ASN A 85 3.52 -8.80 11.18
CA ASN A 85 4.87 -9.28 10.87
C ASN A 85 5.47 -8.66 9.59
N VAL A 86 5.08 -7.41 9.28
CA VAL A 86 5.71 -6.67 8.19
C VAL A 86 7.18 -6.42 8.53
N PRO A 87 8.13 -6.78 7.66
CA PRO A 87 9.54 -6.49 7.90
C PRO A 87 9.76 -4.99 8.16
N PRO A 88 10.61 -4.58 9.12
CA PRO A 88 10.78 -3.17 9.49
C PRO A 88 11.09 -2.25 8.31
N ASN A 89 11.92 -2.71 7.37
CA ASN A 89 12.32 -1.95 6.18
C ASN A 89 11.25 -1.92 5.08
N ASN A 90 10.15 -2.65 5.26
CA ASN A 90 9.04 -2.72 4.31
C ASN A 90 7.83 -1.93 4.80
N PHE A 91 7.91 -1.24 5.95
CA PHE A 91 6.93 -0.25 6.38
C PHE A 91 7.54 1.15 6.44
N ILE A 92 7.39 1.89 5.35
CA ILE A 92 8.07 3.17 5.08
C ILE A 92 7.09 4.32 4.86
N GLY A 93 7.63 5.52 4.61
CA GLY A 93 6.86 6.71 4.27
C GLY A 93 6.62 7.67 5.45
N VAL A 94 5.66 8.57 5.31
CA VAL A 94 5.41 9.68 6.24
C VAL A 94 5.22 9.19 7.68
N GLY A 95 5.94 9.79 8.62
CA GLY A 95 5.92 9.39 10.03
C GLY A 95 6.67 8.08 10.34
N ARG A 96 7.48 7.59 9.41
CA ARG A 96 8.37 6.43 9.60
C ARG A 96 9.83 6.83 9.60
N THR A 97 10.65 6.01 10.24
CA THR A 97 12.11 6.13 10.28
C THR A 97 12.71 4.84 9.75
N VAL A 98 13.62 4.93 8.78
CA VAL A 98 14.33 3.79 8.19
C VAL A 98 15.83 4.02 8.39
N ASN A 99 16.52 3.04 8.97
CA ASN A 99 17.95 3.13 9.28
C ASN A 99 18.33 4.40 10.09
N GLY A 100 17.47 4.81 11.02
CA GLY A 100 17.69 6.00 11.86
C GLY A 100 17.40 7.34 11.16
N VAL A 101 16.94 7.33 9.91
CA VAL A 101 16.62 8.54 9.14
C VAL A 101 15.11 8.63 8.92
N ASN A 102 14.53 9.78 9.23
CA ASN A 102 13.11 10.03 8.97
C ASN A 102 12.84 10.03 7.46
N CYS A 103 11.78 9.35 7.06
CA CYS A 103 11.33 9.35 5.68
C CYS A 103 10.91 10.78 5.26
N PRO A 104 11.26 11.23 4.04
CA PRO A 104 10.85 12.54 3.54
C PRO A 104 9.33 12.60 3.32
N PRO A 105 8.71 13.79 3.24
CA PRO A 105 7.28 13.90 2.92
C PRO A 105 6.96 13.43 1.49
N CYS A 106 5.73 12.97 1.26
CA CYS A 106 5.18 12.73 -0.07
C CYS A 106 4.64 14.06 -0.64
N ASN A 107 5.49 14.85 -1.29
CA ASN A 107 5.15 16.22 -1.71
C ASN A 107 5.35 16.51 -3.21
N MET A 108 5.82 15.54 -4.00
CA MET A 108 5.92 15.63 -5.44
C MET A 108 5.89 14.25 -6.09
N ALA A 109 5.56 14.24 -7.38
CA ALA A 109 5.58 13.03 -8.21
C ALA A 109 7.01 12.51 -8.36
N GLY A 110 7.14 11.20 -8.58
CA GLY A 110 8.40 10.55 -8.92
C GLY A 110 9.36 10.32 -7.74
N ILE A 111 8.98 10.63 -6.50
CA ILE A 111 9.83 10.31 -5.33
C ILE A 111 9.92 8.78 -5.21
N PRO A 112 11.11 8.16 -5.29
CA PRO A 112 11.25 6.71 -5.37
C PRO A 112 10.60 5.94 -4.21
N MET A 113 10.66 6.49 -2.99
CA MET A 113 10.04 5.89 -1.80
C MET A 113 8.51 5.77 -1.90
N TYR A 114 7.88 6.66 -2.67
CA TYR A 114 6.43 6.74 -2.85
C TYR A 114 5.97 6.10 -4.17
N GLN A 115 6.85 5.31 -4.82
CA GLN A 115 6.52 4.48 -5.96
C GLN A 115 6.21 3.06 -5.47
N MET A 116 4.93 2.68 -5.46
CA MET A 116 4.54 1.31 -5.13
C MET A 116 4.68 0.44 -6.38
N ASN A 117 5.74 -0.36 -6.45
CA ASN A 117 5.94 -1.30 -7.53
C ASN A 117 4.94 -2.47 -7.44
N ILE A 118 4.16 -2.66 -8.50
CA ILE A 118 3.29 -3.80 -8.75
C ILE A 118 4.08 -4.76 -9.64
N PRO A 119 4.52 -5.93 -9.13
CA PRO A 119 5.41 -6.79 -9.89
C PRO A 119 4.69 -7.45 -11.06
N ALA A 120 5.40 -7.56 -12.19
CA ALA A 120 4.84 -8.09 -13.42
C ALA A 120 4.56 -9.60 -13.37
N ALA A 121 5.38 -10.37 -12.65
CA ALA A 121 5.23 -11.82 -12.55
C ALA A 121 3.86 -12.21 -12.00
N GLU A 122 3.40 -11.54 -10.96
CA GLU A 122 2.08 -11.74 -10.38
C GLU A 122 0.96 -11.06 -11.18
N LEU A 123 1.26 -9.94 -11.86
CA LEU A 123 0.26 -9.20 -12.64
C LEU A 123 -0.15 -9.94 -13.92
N PHE A 124 0.81 -10.55 -14.60
CA PHE A 124 0.61 -11.34 -15.82
C PHE A 124 0.63 -12.85 -15.54
N ASP A 125 0.42 -13.27 -14.29
CA ASP A 125 0.32 -14.69 -13.95
C ASP A 125 -0.76 -15.35 -14.83
N ARG A 126 -0.37 -16.46 -15.48
CA ARG A 126 -1.19 -17.23 -16.44
C ARG A 126 -1.60 -16.48 -17.70
N ASP A 127 -0.99 -15.34 -18.02
CA ASP A 127 -1.13 -14.76 -19.36
C ASP A 127 -0.43 -15.70 -20.38
N PRO A 128 -1.15 -16.22 -21.39
CA PRO A 128 -0.56 -17.11 -22.38
C PRO A 128 0.55 -16.47 -23.21
N ASN A 129 0.61 -15.14 -23.26
CA ASN A 129 1.65 -14.39 -23.97
C ASN A 129 2.86 -14.06 -23.08
N GLY A 130 2.81 -14.43 -21.79
CA GLY A 130 3.83 -14.13 -20.81
C GLY A 130 3.89 -12.64 -20.44
N ILE A 131 5.01 -12.24 -19.82
CA ILE A 131 5.25 -10.85 -19.42
C ILE A 131 5.78 -10.05 -20.62
N PRO A 132 5.12 -8.95 -21.03
CA PRO A 132 5.66 -8.08 -22.07
C PRO A 132 7.03 -7.53 -21.69
N ALA A 133 8.00 -7.51 -22.61
CA ALA A 133 9.37 -7.07 -22.33
C ALA A 133 9.45 -5.66 -21.72
N VAL A 134 8.59 -4.74 -22.18
CA VAL A 134 8.49 -3.36 -21.66
C VAL A 134 7.98 -3.28 -20.22
N ALA A 135 7.32 -4.33 -19.73
CA ALA A 135 6.73 -4.42 -18.41
C ALA A 135 7.51 -5.34 -17.47
N ALA A 136 8.69 -5.85 -17.86
CA ALA A 136 9.44 -6.85 -17.10
C ALA A 136 9.76 -6.42 -15.65
N GLY A 137 9.94 -5.11 -15.41
CA GLY A 137 10.17 -4.54 -14.08
C GLY A 137 8.92 -4.24 -13.25
N GLY A 138 7.72 -4.59 -13.75
CA GLY A 138 6.46 -4.20 -13.12
C GLY A 138 6.05 -2.76 -13.41
N PHE A 139 5.08 -2.29 -12.64
CA PHE A 139 4.50 -0.95 -12.78
C PHE A 139 4.59 -0.20 -11.46
N ASN A 140 5.14 1.01 -11.49
CA ASN A 140 5.19 1.86 -10.32
C ASN A 140 3.91 2.69 -10.25
N LEU A 141 3.13 2.48 -9.19
CA LEU A 141 2.02 3.35 -8.82
C LEU A 141 2.56 4.52 -8.00
N ASP A 142 2.47 5.73 -8.54
CA ASP A 142 2.88 6.94 -7.84
C ASP A 142 1.84 7.34 -6.78
N LEU A 143 2.20 7.16 -5.51
CA LEU A 143 1.31 7.45 -4.39
C LEU A 143 1.06 8.96 -4.20
N TRP A 144 1.92 9.83 -4.73
CA TRP A 144 1.67 11.28 -4.74
C TRP A 144 0.42 11.61 -5.55
N GLU A 145 0.19 10.95 -6.68
CA GLU A 145 -0.99 11.21 -7.49
C GLU A 145 -2.28 10.85 -6.74
N LEU A 146 -2.26 9.73 -6.00
CA LEU A 146 -3.35 9.32 -5.12
C LEU A 146 -3.58 10.32 -3.98
N LEU A 147 -2.51 10.81 -3.36
CA LEU A 147 -2.57 11.86 -2.33
C LEU A 147 -3.27 13.12 -2.88
N VAL A 148 -2.87 13.59 -4.08
CA VAL A 148 -3.48 14.75 -4.73
C VAL A 148 -4.98 14.55 -5.00
N LYS A 149 -5.41 13.33 -5.33
CA LYS A 149 -6.84 13.02 -5.49
C LYS A 149 -7.58 13.00 -4.15
N ALA A 150 -6.98 12.41 -3.10
CA ALA A 150 -7.56 12.40 -1.77
C ALA A 150 -7.75 13.82 -1.20
N ARG A 151 -6.76 14.70 -1.38
CA ARG A 151 -6.84 16.13 -1.03
C ARG A 151 -8.07 16.81 -1.62
N LYS A 152 -8.28 16.64 -2.93
CA LYS A 152 -9.48 17.14 -3.62
C LYS A 152 -10.77 16.58 -3.02
N GLY A 153 -10.79 15.29 -2.67
CA GLY A 153 -11.94 14.67 -2.01
C GLY A 153 -12.25 15.24 -0.63
N PHE A 154 -11.21 15.63 0.12
CA PHE A 154 -11.33 16.29 1.42
C PHE A 154 -11.56 17.81 1.33
N ASN A 155 -11.52 18.40 0.13
CA ASN A 155 -11.54 19.85 -0.10
C ASN A 155 -10.39 20.60 0.59
N VAL A 156 -9.17 20.03 0.58
CA VAL A 156 -7.93 20.62 1.15
C VAL A 156 -6.77 20.60 0.16
#